data_AF-A0A6N2VAC3-F1
#
_entry.id   AF-A0A6N2VAC3-F1
#
_cell.length_a   1.000
_cell.length_b   1.000
_cell.length_c   1.000
_cell.angle_alpha   90.00
_cell.angle_beta   90.00
_cell.angle_gamma   90.00
#
_symmetry.space_group_name_H-M   'P 1'
#
loop_
_entity.id
_entity.type
_entity.pdbx_description
1 polymer ?
#
loop_
_entity_poly.entity_id
_entity_poly.type
_entity_poly.pdbx_seq_one_letter_code
_entity_poly.pdbx_strand_id
1 'polypeptide(L)'
;MAQELVFHKYQGSDSDYLVYDINKNHMELNDSMVRKIRNRSFGADLAGILVGPFVENGDISMKIYDAENVDGNVGIRAFSRYLKDAGYVKNGNCVFRTPSGYVSVNEEENKEEFYQTKIYCWC
;
A
#
# COMPACT_ATOMS: atom_id res chain seq x y z
N MET A 1 24.74 7.75 -5.79
CA MET A 1 23.66 8.44 -6.49
C MET A 1 22.43 8.31 -5.63
N ALA A 2 21.77 9.40 -5.27
CA ALA A 2 20.54 9.33 -4.47
C ALA A 2 19.40 8.81 -5.36
N GLN A 3 18.62 7.85 -4.86
CA GLN A 3 17.45 7.36 -5.56
C GLN A 3 16.22 8.05 -4.96
N GLU A 4 15.40 8.65 -5.82
CA GLU A 4 14.11 9.19 -5.41
C GLU A 4 13.11 8.04 -5.35
N LEU A 5 12.53 7.84 -4.16
CA LEU A 5 11.49 6.86 -3.92
C LEU A 5 10.15 7.55 -3.83
N VAL A 6 9.15 6.98 -4.50
CA VAL A 6 7.78 7.47 -4.50
C VAL A 6 6.90 6.55 -3.67
N PHE A 7 6.20 7.16 -2.73
CA PHE A 7 5.20 6.52 -1.90
C PHE A 7 3.83 7.16 -2.17
N HIS A 8 2.78 6.38 -1.95
CA HIS A 8 1.41 6.85 -2.07
C HIS A 8 0.73 6.74 -0.71
N LYS A 9 0.51 7.88 -0.04
CA LYS A 9 -0.24 7.94 1.20
C LYS A 9 -1.73 7.93 0.88
N TYR A 10 -2.45 6.99 1.47
CA TYR A 10 -3.91 6.88 1.42
C TYR A 10 -4.44 7.21 2.81
N GLN A 11 -5.10 8.35 2.93
CA GLN A 11 -5.64 8.83 4.20
C GLN A 11 -7.12 8.50 4.28
N GLY A 12 -7.47 7.60 5.19
CA GLY A 12 -8.85 7.23 5.50
C GLY A 12 -9.40 8.07 6.66
N SER A 13 -10.62 7.77 7.11
CA SER A 13 -11.22 8.48 8.24
C SER A 13 -10.60 8.05 9.58
N ASP A 14 -10.22 6.78 9.69
CA ASP A 14 -9.72 6.18 10.94
C ASP A 14 -8.21 5.93 10.93
N SER A 15 -7.59 5.79 9.75
CA SER A 15 -6.20 5.34 9.63
C SER A 15 -5.57 5.70 8.28
N ASP A 16 -4.29 6.04 8.32
CA ASP A 16 -3.48 6.35 7.14
C ASP A 16 -2.59 5.16 6.76
N TYR A 17 -2.56 4.82 5.48
CA TYR A 17 -1.69 3.77 4.95
C TYR A 17 -0.72 4.35 3.92
N LEU A 18 0.48 3.80 3.88
CA LEU A 18 1.49 4.16 2.89
C LEU A 18 1.72 2.99 1.94
N VAL A 19 1.44 3.19 0.65
CA VAL A 19 1.69 2.20 -0.39
C VAL A 19 3.04 2.46 -1.05
N TYR A 20 3.86 1.41 -1.15
CA TYR A 20 5.12 1.40 -1.89
C TYR A 20 5.08 0.37 -3.02
N ASP A 21 5.14 0.88 -4.25
CA ASP A 21 5.11 0.07 -5.47
C ASP A 21 6.52 -0.26 -5.94
N ILE A 22 6.88 -1.54 -5.77
CA ILE A 22 8.18 -2.09 -6.18
C ILE A 22 8.40 -2.03 -7.69
N ASN A 23 7.33 -2.10 -8.50
CA ASN A 23 7.43 -2.11 -9.96
C ASN A 23 7.69 -0.71 -10.50
N LYS A 24 7.18 0.32 -9.83
CA LYS A 24 7.40 1.73 -10.21
C LYS A 24 8.69 2.30 -9.64
N ASN A 25 9.07 1.86 -8.45
CA ASN A 25 10.32 2.27 -7.83
C ASN A 25 11.53 1.45 -8.32
N HIS A 26 11.29 0.31 -8.97
CA HIS A 26 12.31 -0.64 -9.43
C HIS A 26 13.28 -1.07 -8.32
N MET A 27 12.77 -1.18 -7.09
CA MET A 27 13.55 -1.52 -5.91
C MET A 27 12.67 -2.22 -4.87
N GLU A 28 13.21 -3.22 -4.19
CA GLU A 28 12.55 -3.84 -3.05
C GLU A 28 12.87 -3.09 -1.76
N LEU A 29 11.87 -2.98 -0.88
CA LEU A 29 12.10 -2.51 0.48
C LEU A 29 12.60 -3.66 1.36
N ASN A 30 13.76 -3.45 1.98
CA ASN A 30 14.24 -4.27 3.08
C ASN A 30 13.76 -3.73 4.44
N ASP A 31 13.80 -4.57 5.47
CA ASP A 31 13.35 -4.23 6.83
C ASP A 31 14.02 -2.98 7.40
N SER A 32 15.29 -2.73 7.08
CA SER A 32 16.01 -1.53 7.51
C SER A 32 15.43 -0.26 6.89
N MET A 33 15.08 -0.29 5.60
CA MET A 33 14.39 0.82 4.94
C MET A 33 12.98 1.03 5.50
N VAL A 34 12.23 -0.04 5.73
CA VAL A 34 10.90 0.04 6.36
C VAL A 34 10.97 0.74 7.72
N ARG A 35 11.92 0.36 8.58
CA ARG A 35 12.15 1.03 9.87
C ARG A 35 12.50 2.51 9.71
N LYS A 36 13.37 2.83 8.74
CA LYS A 36 13.73 4.23 8.45
C LYS A 36 12.52 5.05 7.99
N ILE A 37 11.64 4.47 7.17
CA ILE A 37 10.42 5.13 6.70
C ILE A 37 9.47 5.39 7.87
N ARG A 38 9.24 4.39 8.74
CA ARG A 38 8.39 4.54 9.94
C ARG A 38 8.92 5.59 10.91
N ASN A 39 10.25 5.68 11.08
CA ASN A 39 10.87 6.65 11.99
C ASN A 39 10.92 8.09 11.45
N ARG A 40 10.66 8.31 10.16
CA ARG A 40 10.55 9.67 9.60
C ARG A 40 9.18 10.25 9.93
N SER A 41 9.06 11.58 9.95
CA SER A 41 7.82 12.31 10.28
C SER A 41 6.60 11.98 9.39
N PHE A 42 6.79 11.25 8.29
CA PHE A 42 5.69 10.69 7.48
C PHE A 42 4.99 9.50 8.14
N GLY A 43 5.65 8.83 9.09
CA GLY A 43 5.23 7.58 9.73
C GLY A 43 4.58 7.71 11.10
N ALA A 44 4.49 8.92 11.66
CA ALA A 44 3.98 9.14 13.02
C ALA A 44 2.52 8.70 13.20
N ASP A 45 1.71 8.83 12.14
CA ASP A 45 0.28 8.51 12.13
C ASP A 45 -0.09 7.37 11.16
N LEU A 46 0.91 6.61 10.67
CA LEU A 46 0.64 5.50 9.76
C LEU A 46 0.20 4.26 10.54
N ALA A 47 -0.96 3.74 10.16
CA ALA A 47 -1.42 2.42 10.54
C ALA A 47 -0.48 1.31 10.02
N GLY A 48 -0.04 1.44 8.77
CA GLY A 48 0.80 0.45 8.14
C GLY A 48 1.43 0.89 6.83
N ILE A 49 2.46 0.14 6.42
CA ILE A 49 3.10 0.27 5.11
C ILE A 49 2.76 -0.96 4.27
N LEU A 50 2.13 -0.73 3.12
CA LEU A 50 1.69 -1.73 2.16
C LEU A 50 2.71 -1.78 1.02
N VAL A 51 3.38 -2.92 0.86
CA VAL A 51 4.44 -3.11 -0.13
C VAL A 51 3.94 -4.03 -1.23
N GLY A 52 4.03 -3.58 -2.47
CA GLY A 52 3.52 -4.27 -3.65
C GLY A 52 2.94 -3.28 -4.67
N PRO A 53 2.40 -3.74 -5.79
CA PRO A 53 2.08 -5.14 -6.07
C PRO A 53 3.29 -6.00 -6.41
N PHE A 54 3.33 -7.22 -5.87
CA PHE A 54 4.16 -8.28 -6.44
C PHE A 54 3.32 -8.99 -7.50
N VAL A 55 3.75 -8.91 -8.76
CA VAL A 55 3.01 -9.47 -9.90
C VAL A 55 3.75 -10.71 -10.41
N GLU A 56 3.12 -11.87 -10.30
CA GLU A 56 3.68 -13.15 -10.75
C GLU A 56 2.60 -13.95 -11.49
N ASN A 57 2.84 -14.32 -12.75
CA ASN A 57 1.89 -15.07 -13.58
C ASN A 57 0.46 -14.49 -13.66
N GLY A 58 0.31 -13.17 -13.47
CA GLY A 58 -0.99 -12.49 -13.44
C GLY A 58 -1.62 -12.39 -12.05
N ASP A 59 -1.08 -13.09 -11.05
CA ASP A 59 -1.48 -12.93 -9.65
C ASP A 59 -0.81 -11.70 -9.03
N ILE A 60 -1.60 -10.93 -8.29
CA ILE A 60 -1.15 -9.77 -7.52
C ILE A 60 -1.10 -10.15 -6.05
N SER A 61 -0.01 -9.82 -5.37
CA SER A 61 0.09 -9.93 -3.92
C SER A 61 0.71 -8.70 -3.26
N MET A 62 0.57 -8.62 -1.94
CA MET A 62 1.15 -7.56 -1.11
C MET A 62 1.80 -8.10 0.16
N LYS A 63 2.75 -7.33 0.70
CA LYS A 63 3.25 -7.45 2.07
C LYS A 63 2.74 -6.27 2.89
N ILE A 64 2.45 -6.50 4.16
CA ILE A 64 2.00 -5.47 5.10
C ILE A 64 2.97 -5.38 6.27
N TYR A 65 3.37 -4.15 6.57
CA TYR A 65 4.16 -3.80 7.74
C TYR A 65 3.31 -2.89 8.64
N ASP A 66 2.40 -3.51 9.38
CA ASP A 66 1.45 -2.83 10.26
C ASP A 66 2.04 -2.42 11.61
N ALA A 67 1.45 -1.41 12.24
CA ALA A 67 1.56 -1.23 13.68
C ALA A 67 0.76 -2.33 14.38
N GLU A 68 1.21 -2.80 15.54
CA GLU A 68 0.45 -3.82 16.27
C GLU A 68 -0.95 -3.26 16.59
N ASN A 69 -2.00 -4.02 16.25
CA ASN A 69 -3.43 -3.76 16.50
C ASN A 69 -4.22 -2.90 15.50
N VAL A 70 -3.82 -2.79 14.23
CA VAL A 70 -4.63 -2.06 13.22
C VAL A 70 -5.54 -2.99 12.40
N ASP A 71 -6.70 -2.48 11.97
CA ASP A 71 -7.65 -3.23 11.15
C ASP A 71 -7.11 -3.43 9.73
N GLY A 72 -6.60 -4.64 9.48
CA GLY A 72 -6.07 -5.04 8.17
C GLY A 72 -7.07 -4.91 7.02
N ASN A 73 -8.39 -4.83 7.29
CA ASN A 73 -9.38 -4.59 6.25
C ASN A 73 -9.28 -3.19 5.65
N VAL A 74 -8.92 -2.18 6.44
CA VAL A 74 -8.70 -0.81 5.93
C VAL A 74 -7.48 -0.81 5.00
N GLY A 75 -6.40 -1.48 5.39
CA GLY A 75 -5.21 -1.64 4.55
C GLY A 75 -5.51 -2.37 3.23
N ILE A 76 -6.35 -3.41 3.27
CA ILE A 76 -6.84 -4.12 2.08
C ILE A 76 -7.62 -3.17 1.16
N ARG A 77 -8.52 -2.33 1.69
CA ARG A 77 -9.27 -1.35 0.88
C ARG A 77 -8.37 -0.29 0.27
N ALA A 78 -7.42 0.25 1.06
CA ALA A 78 -6.44 1.22 0.58
C ALA A 78 -5.56 0.63 -0.54
N PHE A 79 -5.09 -0.61 -0.40
CA PHE A 79 -4.34 -1.28 -1.45
C PHE A 79 -5.20 -1.56 -2.70
N SER A 80 -6.44 -2.03 -2.52
CA SER A 80 -7.37 -2.21 -3.64
C SER A 80 -7.60 -0.90 -4.40
N ARG A 81 -7.69 0.24 -3.69
CA ARG A 81 -7.84 1.54 -4.32
C ARG A 81 -6.58 1.91 -5.09
N TYR A 82 -5.40 1.69 -4.51
CA TYR A 82 -4.13 1.87 -5.20
C TYR A 82 -4.06 1.09 -6.51
N LEU A 83 -4.42 -0.20 -6.50
CA LEU A 83 -4.37 -1.04 -7.71
C LEU A 83 -5.23 -0.48 -8.85
N LYS A 84 -6.38 0.12 -8.52
CA LYS A 84 -7.25 0.81 -9.50
C LYS A 84 -6.63 2.13 -9.97
N ASP A 85 -6.22 2.99 -9.03
CA ASP A 85 -5.62 4.31 -9.34
C ASP A 85 -4.34 4.17 -10.19
N ALA A 86 -3.57 3.11 -9.94
CA ALA A 86 -2.32 2.80 -10.62
C ALA A 86 -2.51 2.06 -11.95
N GLY A 87 -3.72 1.61 -12.27
CA GLY A 87 -4.05 0.89 -13.51
C GLY A 87 -3.69 -0.59 -13.53
N TYR A 88 -3.36 -1.20 -12.38
CA TYR A 88 -3.13 -2.65 -12.28
C TYR A 88 -4.41 -3.45 -12.43
N VAL A 89 -5.53 -2.92 -11.92
CA VAL A 89 -6.84 -3.55 -11.97
C VAL A 89 -7.83 -2.59 -12.62
N LYS A 90 -8.56 -3.08 -13.63
CA LYS A 90 -9.65 -2.32 -14.28
C LYS A 90 -10.92 -2.32 -13.41
N ASN A 91 -11.97 -1.65 -13.86
CA ASN A 91 -13.26 -1.60 -13.14
C ASN A 91 -13.77 -3.00 -12.75
N GLY A 92 -14.47 -3.09 -11.62
CA GLY A 92 -14.96 -4.35 -11.05
C GLY A 92 -14.21 -4.79 -9.78
N ASN A 93 -14.31 -6.09 -9.49
CA ASN A 93 -13.76 -6.70 -8.27
C ASN A 93 -12.24 -6.77 -8.33
N CYS A 94 -11.59 -6.37 -7.24
CA CYS A 94 -10.14 -6.44 -7.09
C CYS A 94 -9.77 -7.69 -6.29
N VAL A 95 -9.05 -8.62 -6.92
CA VAL A 95 -8.60 -9.86 -6.28
C VAL A 95 -7.09 -9.85 -6.15
N PHE A 96 -6.59 -10.08 -4.94
CA PHE A 96 -5.16 -10.16 -4.67
C PHE A 96 -4.88 -10.99 -3.41
N ARG A 97 -3.63 -11.41 -3.24
CA ARG A 97 -3.18 -12.22 -2.11
C ARG A 97 -2.52 -11.37 -1.03
N THR A 98 -2.96 -11.58 0.20
CA THR A 98 -2.37 -11.02 1.43
C THR A 98 -1.61 -12.13 2.18
N PRO A 99 -0.83 -11.80 3.23
CA PRO A 99 -0.26 -12.83 4.11
C PRO A 99 -1.30 -13.77 4.73
N SER A 100 -2.54 -13.30 4.94
CA SER A 100 -3.65 -14.07 5.49
C SER A 100 -4.43 -14.89 4.45
N GLY A 101 -4.10 -14.77 3.17
CA GLY A 101 -4.78 -15.47 2.07
C GLY A 101 -5.31 -14.55 0.96
N TYR A 102 -6.06 -15.13 0.03
CA TYR A 102 -6.70 -14.37 -1.05
C TYR A 102 -7.88 -13.55 -0.53
N VAL A 103 -8.00 -12.33 -1.05
CA VAL A 103 -9.11 -11.42 -0.77
C VAL A 103 -9.72 -10.93 -2.08
N SER A 104 -11.03 -10.70 -2.07
CA SER A 104 -11.77 -10.05 -3.15
C SER A 104 -12.42 -8.82 -2.56
N VAL A 105 -12.14 -7.66 -3.13
CA VAL A 105 -12.70 -6.37 -2.72
C VAL A 105 -13.65 -5.88 -3.80
N ASN A 106 -14.90 -5.68 -3.41
CA ASN A 106 -15.97 -5.27 -4.31
C ASN A 106 -16.03 -3.73 -4.37
N GLU A 107 -16.65 -3.16 -5.40
CA GLU A 107 -16.85 -1.69 -5.47
C GLU A 107 -17.72 -1.17 -4.32
N GLU A 108 -18.72 -1.93 -3.88
CA GLU A 108 -19.58 -1.55 -2.75
C GLU A 108 -18.87 -1.55 -1.39
N GLU A 109 -17.80 -2.35 -1.25
CA GLU A 109 -16.98 -2.41 -0.03
C GLU A 109 -15.92 -1.30 -0.01
N ASN A 110 -15.58 -0.76 -1.18
CA ASN A 110 -14.63 0.34 -1.35
C ASN A 110 -15.33 1.72 -1.31
N LYS A 111 -16.32 1.86 -0.42
CA LYS A 111 -17.05 3.13 -0.19
C LYS A 111 -16.27 4.12 0.67
N GLU A 112 -15.22 3.66 1.35
CA GLU A 112 -14.37 4.55 2.14
C GLU A 112 -13.60 5.49 1.19
N GLU A 113 -13.80 6.79 1.39
CA GLU A 113 -13.06 7.79 0.64
C GLU A 113 -11.65 7.90 1.21
N PHE A 114 -10.65 7.56 0.40
CA PHE A 114 -9.26 7.84 0.69
C PHE A 114 -8.79 9.09 -0.05
N TYR A 115 -8.10 9.98 0.65
CA TYR A 115 -7.34 11.06 0.01
C TYR A 115 -5.93 10.56 -0.32
N GLN A 116 -5.55 10.60 -1.60
CA GLN A 116 -4.26 10.12 -2.07
C GLN A 116 -3.26 11.28 -2.17
N THR A 117 -2.12 11.15 -1.49
CA THR A 117 -0.98 12.07 -1.61
C THR A 117 0.28 11.32 -2.03
N LYS A 118 0.97 11.81 -3.06
CA LYS A 118 2.31 11.28 -3.43
C LYS A 118 3.37 11.91 -2.53
N ILE A 119 4.24 11.07 -1.96
CA ILE A 119 5.35 11.47 -1.10
C ILE A 119 6.64 11.05 -1.79
N TYR A 120 7.56 12.00 -1.94
CA TYR A 120 8.87 11.79 -2.53
C TYR A 120 9.92 11.72 -1.42
N CYS A 121 10.74 10.68 -1.43
CA CYS A 121 11.73 10.41 -0.41
C CYS A 121 13.10 10.22 -1.06
N TRP A 122 14.08 10.97 -0.57
CA TRP A 122 15.46 10.87 -1.02
C TRP A 122 16.20 9.90 -0.10
N CYS A 123 16.72 8.82 -0.70
CA CYS A 123 17.52 7.80 -0.03
C CYS A 123 18.96 7.77 -0.55
#